data_AF-A0A933FW60-F1
#
_entry.id   AF-A0A933FW60-F1
#
_cell.length_a   1.000
_cell.length_b   1.000
_cell.length_c   1.000
_cell.angle_alpha   90.00
_cell.angle_beta   90.00
_cell.angle_gamma   90.00
#
_symmetry.space_group_name_H-M   'P 1'
#
loop_
_entity.id
_entity.type
_entity.pdbx_description
1 polymer ?
#
loop_
_entity_poly.entity_id
_entity_poly.type
_entity_poly.pdbx_seq_one_letter_code
_entity_poly.pdbx_strand_id
1 'polypeptide(L)' 'MAKQQTFADKAAKAGTMKGAKCPVCGTIYQPILMVSSERSKVTSSWKFNERRIQVCKCNEKQVYN' A
#
# COMPACT_ATOMS: atom_id res chain seq x y z
N MET A 1 32.48 13.29 5.50
CA MET A 1 33.07 12.09 4.87
C MET A 1 31.97 11.14 4.46
N ALA A 2 31.66 11.03 3.16
CA ALA A 2 30.68 10.07 2.68
C ALA A 2 31.31 8.68 2.69
N LYS A 3 30.74 7.73 3.45
CA LYS A 3 31.15 6.31 3.39
C LYS A 3 31.04 5.85 1.93
N GLN A 4 32.15 5.38 1.35
CA GLN A 4 32.14 4.77 0.02
C GLN A 4 31.14 3.60 0.04
N GLN A 5 30.06 3.70 -0.71
CA GLN A 5 29.07 2.63 -0.84
C GLN A 5 29.53 1.69 -1.95
N THR A 6 29.88 0.46 -1.59
CA THR A 6 30.21 -0.57 -2.57
C THR A 6 28.95 -1.04 -3.29
N PHE A 7 29.12 -1.75 -4.42
CA PHE A 7 27.98 -2.38 -5.10
C PHE A 7 27.23 -3.35 -4.18
N ALA A 8 27.94 -4.08 -3.33
CA ALA A 8 27.35 -4.98 -2.34
C ALA A 8 26.47 -4.20 -1.33
N ASP A 9 26.92 -3.05 -0.83
CA ASP A 9 26.13 -2.20 0.07
C ASP A 9 24.85 -1.66 -0.60
N LYS A 10 24.92 -1.36 -1.89
CA LYS A 10 23.75 -0.90 -2.67
C LYS A 10 22.77 -2.04 -2.95
N ALA A 11 23.27 -3.23 -3.29
CA ALA A 11 22.45 -4.41 -3.50
C ALA A 11 21.72 -4.83 -2.21
N ALA A 12 22.41 -4.81 -1.06
CA ALA A 12 21.81 -5.12 0.23
C ALA A 12 20.67 -4.14 0.60
N LYS A 13 20.88 -2.83 0.38
CA LYS A 13 19.84 -1.80 0.62
C LYS A 13 18.67 -1.86 -0.37
N ALA A 14 18.90 -2.35 -1.59
CA ALA A 14 17.83 -2.57 -2.55
C ALA A 14 17.01 -3.82 -2.19
N GLY A 15 17.65 -4.86 -1.65
CA GLY A 15 17.01 -6.10 -1.20
C GLY A 15 16.25 -5.99 0.12
N THR A 16 16.52 -4.97 0.95
CA THR A 16 15.69 -4.71 2.13
C THR A 16 14.29 -4.28 1.69
N MET A 17 13.35 -5.20 1.85
CA MET A 17 11.91 -4.99 1.71
C MET A 17 11.48 -3.74 2.51
N LYS A 18 11.18 -2.64 1.80
CA LYS A 18 10.75 -1.38 2.40
C LYS A 18 9.24 -1.43 2.65
N GLY A 19 8.82 -1.25 3.90
CA GLY A 19 7.40 -1.10 4.24
C GLY A 19 7.07 -1.58 5.64
N ALA A 20 5.91 -1.16 6.15
CA ALA A 20 5.35 -1.69 7.38
C ALA A 20 4.89 -3.13 7.15
N LYS A 21 5.23 -4.03 8.06
CA LYS A 21 4.73 -5.41 8.05
C LYS A 21 3.42 -5.48 8.82
N CYS A 22 2.47 -6.27 8.32
CA CYS A 22 1.26 -6.58 9.05
C CYS A 22 1.61 -7.45 10.26
N PRO A 23 1.17 -7.09 11.48
CA PRO A 23 1.45 -7.89 12.68
C PRO A 23 0.74 -9.25 12.70
N VAL A 24 -0.28 -9.44 11.85
CA VAL A 24 -1.09 -10.67 11.82
C VAL A 24 -0.56 -11.68 10.80
N CYS A 25 -0.30 -11.26 9.56
CA CYS A 25 0.14 -12.16 8.49
C CYS A 25 1.63 -12.04 8.13
N GLY A 26 2.35 -11.09 8.72
CA GLY A 26 3.79 -10.87 8.48
C GLY A 26 4.13 -10.35 7.08
N THR A 27 3.14 -10.21 6.18
CA THR A 27 3.35 -9.65 4.85
C THR A 27 3.47 -8.14 4.90
N ILE A 28 4.14 -7.59 3.89
CA ILE A 28 4.30 -6.14 3.74
C ILE A 28 2.98 -5.56 3.27
N TYR A 29 2.59 -4.41 3.82
CA TYR A 29 1.45 -3.67 3.32
C TYR A 29 1.75 -3.09 1.93
N GLN A 30 0.88 -3.37 0.98
CA GLN A 30 0.86 -2.77 -0.34
C GLN A 30 -0.01 -1.51 -0.30
N PRO A 31 0.57 -0.31 -0.47
CA PRO A 31 -0.21 0.92 -0.59
C PRO A 31 -0.94 0.92 -1.95
N ILE A 32 -2.27 1.02 -1.94
CA ILE A 32 -3.07 1.16 -3.15
C ILE A 32 -4.04 2.34 -3.05
N LEU A 33 -4.40 2.89 -4.20
CA LEU A 33 -5.50 3.85 -4.32
C LEU A 33 -6.77 3.08 -4.68
N MET A 34 -7.71 3.01 -3.74
CA MET A 34 -9.02 2.44 -3.98
C MET A 34 -9.96 3.53 -4.46
N VAL A 35 -10.59 3.31 -5.62
CA VAL A 35 -11.59 4.21 -6.18
C VAL A 35 -12.95 3.51 -6.15
N SER A 36 -13.89 4.04 -5.38
CA SER A 36 -15.26 3.53 -5.31
C SER A 36 -16.27 4.53 -5.90
N SER A 37 -17.22 4.04 -6.68
CA SER A 37 -18.33 4.84 -7.19
C SER A 37 -19.45 4.88 -6.15
N GLU A 38 -19.59 5.99 -5.44
CA GLU A 38 -20.59 6.18 -4.39
C GLU A 38 -21.66 7.18 -4.85
N ARG A 39 -22.93 6.84 -4.68
CA ARG A 39 -24.03 7.77 -4.95
C ARG A 39 -24.15 8.77 -3.80
N SER A 40 -24.08 10.06 -4.11
CA SER A 40 -24.23 11.12 -3.11
C SER A 40 -25.67 11.16 -2.60
N LYS A 41 -25.85 10.94 -1.30
CA LYS A 41 -27.17 10.97 -0.64
C LYS A 41 -27.87 12.33 -0.74
N VAL A 42 -27.11 13.41 -0.92
CA VAL A 42 -27.61 14.79 -0.94
C VAL A 42 -28.03 15.21 -2.35
N THR A 43 -27.17 14.99 -3.34
CA THR A 43 -27.35 15.50 -4.70
C THR A 43 -27.85 14.44 -5.70
N SER A 44 -28.02 13.19 -5.24
CA SER A 44 -28.38 12.03 -6.08
C SER A 44 -27.43 11.73 -7.25
N SER A 45 -26.30 12.43 -7.34
CA SER A 45 -25.26 12.25 -8.37
C SER A 45 -24.25 11.18 -7.98
N TRP A 46 -23.62 10.57 -8.99
CA TRP A 46 -22.52 9.62 -8.80
C TRP A 46 -21.22 10.38 -8.57
N LYS A 47 -20.47 10.00 -7.54
CA LYS A 47 -19.15 10.54 -7.23
C LYS A 47 -18.15 9.40 -7.11
N PHE A 48 -16.92 9.68 -7.50
CA PHE A 48 -15.80 8.78 -7.25
C PHE A 48 -15.15 9.16 -5.92
N ASN A 49 -15.01 8.19 -5.04
CA ASN A 49 -14.35 8.32 -3.76
C ASN A 49 -12.99 7.64 -3.82
N GLU A 50 -11.93 8.44 -3.73
CA GLU A 50 -10.55 7.97 -3.80
C GLU A 50 -9.98 7.85 -2.38
N ARG A 51 -9.61 6.64 -1.97
CA ARG A 51 -9.05 6.39 -0.64
C ARG A 51 -7.72 5.66 -0.78
N ARG A 52 -6.68 6.17 -0.11
CA ARG A 52 -5.39 5.47 0.00
C ARG A 52 -5.49 4.45 1.12
N ILE A 53 -5.37 3.18 0.78
CA ILE A 53 -5.46 2.07 1.73
C ILE A 53 -4.20 1.20 1.68
N GLN A 54 -3.91 0.55 2.80
CA GLN A 54 -2.80 -0.38 2.96
C GLN A 54 -3.36 -1.80 2.93
N VAL A 55 -3.00 -2.59 1.92
CA VAL A 55 -3.51 -3.94 1.71
C VAL A 55 -2.47 -4.98 2.10
N CYS A 56 -2.90 -6.04 2.76
CA CYS A 56 -2.14 -7.22 3.13
C CYS A 56 -3.03 -8.44 2.91
N LYS A 57 -2.50 -9.65 3.15
CA LYS A 57 -3.28 -10.89 2.97
C LYS A 57 -4.54 -10.99 3.85
N CYS A 58 -4.61 -10.23 4.95
CA CYS A 58 -5.77 -10.25 5.83
C CYS A 58 -6.97 -9.49 5.26
N ASN A 59 -6.73 -8.37 4.59
CA ASN A 59 -7.80 -7.47 4.10
C ASN A 59 -7.97 -7.50 2.58
N GLU A 60 -7.11 -8.20 1.83
CA GLU A 60 -7.23 -8.34 0.37
C GLU A 60 -8.63 -8.79 -0.06
N LYS A 61 -9.22 -9.76 0.67
CA LYS A 61 -10.56 -10.28 0.39
C LYS A 61 -11.68 -9.27 0.60
N GLN A 62 -11.47 -8.26 1.43
CA GLN A 62 -12.47 -7.21 1.67
C GLN A 62 -12.35 -6.08 0.64
N VAL A 63 -11.16 -5.91 0.06
CA VAL A 63 -10.84 -4.79 -0.82
C VAL A 63 -11.10 -5.12 -2.29
N TYR A 64 -10.86 -6.37 -2.70
CA TYR A 64 -11.01 -6.80 -4.09
C TYR A 64 -12.31 -7.54 -4.42
N ASN A 65 -13.24 -7.64 -3.46
CA ASN A 65 -14.52 -8.32 -3.65
C ASN A 65 -15.57 -7.44 -4.36
#